data_AF-A0AA96V744-F1
#
_entry.id   AF-A0AA96V744-F1
#
_cell.length_a   1.000
_cell.length_b   1.000
_cell.length_c   1.000
_cell.angle_alpha   90.00
_cell.angle_beta   90.00
_cell.angle_gamma   90.00
#
_symmetry.space_group_name_H-M   'P 1'
#
loop_
_entity.id
_entity.type
_entity.pdbx_description
1 polymer ?
#
loop_
_entity_poly.entity_id
_entity_poly.type
_entity_poly.pdbx_seq_one_letter_code
_entity_poly.pdbx_strand_id
1 'polypeptide(L)'
;MDYFSGIAGVSLTFVVMMSVCSIAIFLLIFGLILDLRKWAQGATGYGLEPEEGKKGNIIAFIKAYWKQLTSHEGVHHGQSFWKSLILDVCLQRRTFRASKGRWLMHMLIFVGWMGLFALSGLMFAAEITHMLGVHFDIEAFREMLQFPNQILGYILLIGVLIAVGRRVFIPKVRQNTNSYDSVLLITLIIVIVSGFVAHAGRYIVAGVTDFSGLDMIFYDYKIWTLGGVQFFNTYVKEIALTHSVLALFIGFAFIPYSKYIHMITTPLTILVNKGGEK
;
A
#
# COMPACT_ATOMS: atom_id res chain seq x y z
N MET A 1 21.34 9.97 19.69
CA MET A 1 21.27 8.79 18.80
C MET A 1 20.60 9.27 17.53
N ASP A 2 21.39 9.43 16.47
CA ASP A 2 20.96 10.03 15.20
C ASP A 2 20.09 9.07 14.37
N TYR A 3 19.12 9.67 13.67
CA TYR A 3 17.81 9.14 13.25
C TYR A 3 17.77 7.67 12.81
N PHE A 4 16.93 6.90 13.51
CA PHE A 4 16.51 5.54 13.15
C PHE A 4 15.00 5.43 12.92
N SER A 5 14.30 6.56 12.70
CA SER A 5 12.88 6.79 13.01
C SER A 5 12.61 7.03 14.53
N GLY A 6 13.51 6.69 15.44
CA GLY A 6 13.54 7.24 16.82
C GLY A 6 14.44 8.46 16.88
N ILE A 7 13.98 9.55 17.52
CA ILE A 7 14.63 10.87 17.51
C ILE A 7 15.47 11.09 18.77
N ALA A 8 16.76 11.41 18.57
CA ALA A 8 17.46 12.42 19.35
C ALA A 8 18.50 13.13 18.46
N GLY A 9 18.11 14.27 17.87
CA GLY A 9 18.94 15.18 17.07
C GLY A 9 18.42 15.46 15.66
N VAL A 10 18.63 16.68 15.13
CA VAL A 10 18.45 17.00 13.69
C VAL A 10 19.60 16.38 12.91
N SER A 11 19.56 15.06 12.74
CA SER A 11 20.54 14.36 11.91
C SER A 11 20.23 14.60 10.43
N LEU A 12 21.26 14.63 9.58
CA LEU A 12 21.11 14.75 8.13
C LEU A 12 20.10 13.73 7.56
N THR A 13 20.09 12.51 8.11
CA THR A 13 19.20 11.42 7.70
C THR A 13 17.72 11.74 7.94
N PHE A 14 17.38 12.47 9.00
CA PHE A 14 16.00 12.89 9.27
C PHE A 14 15.51 13.89 8.21
N VAL A 15 16.31 14.92 7.95
CA VAL A 15 15.98 15.96 6.97
C VAL A 15 15.84 15.34 5.57
N VAL A 16 16.74 14.42 5.22
CA VAL A 16 16.66 13.63 3.97
C VAL A 16 15.36 12.85 3.91
N MET A 17 14.99 12.12 4.97
CA MET A 17 13.75 11.33 4.99
C MET A 17 12.51 12.21 4.84
N MET A 18 12.43 13.33 5.58
CA MET A 18 11.31 14.26 5.49
C MET A 18 11.20 14.87 4.08
N SER A 19 12.32 15.26 3.48
CA SER A 19 12.36 15.78 2.11
C SER A 19 11.87 14.74 1.09
N VAL A 20 12.34 13.50 1.22
CA VAL A 20 11.90 12.38 0.38
C VAL A 20 10.40 12.13 0.52
N CYS A 21 9.89 12.12 1.75
CA CYS A 21 8.46 11.95 2.02
C CYS A 21 7.63 13.07 1.39
N SER A 22 8.04 14.34 1.52
CA SER A 22 7.36 15.48 0.90
C SER A 22 7.32 15.37 -0.63
N ILE A 23 8.42 14.95 -1.26
CA ILE A 23 8.45 14.71 -2.71
C ILE A 23 7.50 13.58 -3.11
N ALA A 24 7.49 12.47 -2.38
CA ALA A 24 6.60 11.34 -2.64
C ALA A 24 5.11 11.73 -2.53
N ILE A 25 4.75 12.50 -1.50
CA ILE A 25 3.39 13.04 -1.31
C ILE A 25 3.01 13.96 -2.48
N PHE A 26 3.90 14.87 -2.88
CA PHE A 26 3.67 15.76 -4.01
C PHE A 26 3.39 14.97 -5.30
N LEU A 27 4.22 13.98 -5.61
CA LEU A 27 4.06 13.14 -6.81
C LEU A 27 2.75 12.34 -6.80
N LEU A 28 2.35 11.80 -5.64
CA LEU A 28 1.07 11.12 -5.47
C LEU A 28 -0.10 12.08 -5.76
N ILE A 29 -0.13 13.24 -5.08
CA ILE A 29 -1.21 14.21 -5.22
C ILE A 29 -1.29 14.71 -6.66
N PHE A 30 -0.15 15.05 -7.27
CA PHE A 30 -0.10 15.51 -8.65
C PHE A 30 -0.67 14.46 -9.61
N GLY A 31 -0.28 13.19 -9.46
CA GLY A 31 -0.78 12.10 -10.30
C GLY A 31 -2.29 11.87 -10.13
N LEU A 32 -2.78 11.88 -8.89
CA LEU A 32 -4.22 11.76 -8.60
C LEU A 32 -5.03 12.92 -9.21
N ILE A 33 -4.50 14.15 -9.17
CA ILE A 33 -5.13 15.30 -9.83
C ILE A 33 -5.20 15.10 -11.35
N LEU A 34 -4.14 14.58 -11.98
CA LEU A 34 -4.14 14.28 -13.42
C LEU A 34 -5.19 13.24 -13.78
N ASP A 35 -5.30 12.16 -13.00
CA ASP A 35 -6.28 11.11 -13.27
C ASP A 35 -7.72 11.57 -13.02
N LEU A 36 -7.97 12.35 -11.96
CA LEU A 36 -9.26 12.99 -11.73
C LEU A 36 -9.65 13.92 -12.88
N ARG A 37 -8.69 14.67 -13.46
CA ARG A 37 -8.94 15.51 -14.64
C ARG A 37 -9.29 14.68 -15.87
N LYS A 38 -8.60 13.56 -16.10
CA LYS A 38 -8.91 12.63 -17.20
C LYS A 38 -10.32 12.06 -17.02
N TRP A 39 -10.67 11.57 -15.83
CA TRP A 39 -12.01 11.03 -15.56
C TRP A 39 -13.10 12.10 -15.68
N ALA A 40 -12.79 13.34 -15.30
CA ALA A 40 -13.69 14.48 -15.44
C ALA A 40 -13.96 14.90 -16.89
N GLN A 41 -13.18 14.45 -17.88
CA GLN A 41 -13.50 14.70 -19.30
C GLN A 41 -14.79 13.99 -19.73
N GLY A 42 -15.10 12.84 -19.12
CA GLY A 42 -16.38 12.15 -19.35
C GLY A 42 -17.56 12.68 -18.53
N ALA A 43 -17.36 13.72 -17.71
CA ALA A 43 -18.39 14.29 -16.84
C ALA A 43 -19.18 15.45 -17.49
N THR A 44 -19.02 15.68 -18.80
CA THR A 44 -19.76 16.70 -19.57
C THR A 44 -21.25 16.39 -19.70
N GLY A 45 -21.67 15.14 -19.48
CA GLY A 45 -23.05 14.70 -19.33
C GLY A 45 -23.15 13.17 -19.35
N TYR A 46 -24.23 12.60 -18.82
CA TYR A 46 -24.42 11.14 -18.83
C TYR A 46 -24.60 10.64 -20.27
N GLY A 47 -23.67 9.83 -20.77
CA GLY A 47 -23.70 9.31 -22.15
C GLY A 47 -23.28 10.30 -23.23
N LEU A 48 -22.74 11.48 -22.87
CA LEU A 48 -22.13 12.39 -23.84
C LEU A 48 -20.66 12.04 -24.03
N GLU A 49 -20.20 12.06 -25.28
CA GLU A 49 -18.77 11.90 -25.58
C GLU A 49 -17.98 13.09 -25.00
N PRO A 50 -16.72 12.87 -24.56
CA PRO A 50 -15.86 13.95 -24.12
C PRO A 50 -15.67 14.94 -25.28
N GLU A 51 -16.01 16.22 -25.08
CA GLU A 51 -15.74 17.24 -26.10
C GLU A 51 -14.22 17.39 -26.29
N GLU A 52 -13.73 17.21 -27.52
CA GLU A 52 -12.33 17.40 -27.87
C GLU A 52 -11.85 18.81 -27.46
N GLY A 53 -10.73 18.87 -26.75
CA GLY A 53 -10.09 20.13 -26.35
C GLY A 53 -10.55 20.72 -25.00
N LYS A 54 -11.61 20.22 -24.36
CA LYS A 54 -11.98 20.66 -23.00
C LYS A 54 -11.19 19.90 -21.92
N LYS A 55 -10.53 20.64 -21.03
CA LYS A 55 -9.91 20.07 -19.82
C LYS A 55 -11.03 19.70 -18.84
N GLY A 56 -11.05 18.44 -18.38
CA GLY A 56 -12.04 17.95 -17.43
C GLY A 56 -12.05 18.76 -16.13
N ASN A 57 -13.24 19.15 -15.66
CA ASN A 57 -13.40 19.89 -14.42
C ASN A 57 -13.58 18.92 -13.24
N ILE A 58 -12.55 18.83 -12.38
CA ILE A 58 -12.56 17.94 -11.20
C ILE A 58 -13.78 18.19 -10.30
N ILE A 59 -14.17 19.46 -10.11
CA ILE A 59 -15.33 19.81 -9.28
C ILE A 59 -16.61 19.27 -9.91
N ALA A 60 -16.73 19.32 -11.23
CA ALA A 60 -17.87 18.75 -11.94
C ALA A 60 -17.91 17.22 -11.77
N PHE A 61 -16.77 16.53 -11.87
CA PHE A 61 -16.67 15.10 -11.60
C PHE A 61 -17.10 14.75 -10.17
N ILE A 62 -16.58 15.45 -9.15
CA ILE A 62 -16.94 15.21 -7.75
C ILE A 62 -18.45 15.41 -7.54
N LYS A 63 -19.02 16.48 -8.11
CA LYS A 63 -20.47 16.75 -8.04
C LYS A 63 -21.27 15.64 -8.72
N ALA A 64 -20.86 15.19 -9.91
CA ALA A 64 -21.53 14.11 -10.63
C ALA A 64 -21.45 12.77 -9.87
N TYR A 65 -20.27 12.43 -9.36
CA TYR A 65 -20.05 11.24 -8.53
C TYR A 65 -20.91 11.27 -7.27
N TRP A 66 -20.92 12.40 -6.54
CA TRP A 66 -21.73 12.54 -5.33
C TRP A 66 -23.22 12.45 -5.63
N LYS A 67 -23.69 13.11 -6.70
CA LYS A 67 -25.07 13.03 -7.16
C LYS A 67 -25.48 11.58 -7.48
N GLN A 68 -24.62 10.83 -8.16
CA GLN A 68 -24.91 9.43 -8.50
C GLN A 68 -24.90 8.54 -7.25
N LEU A 69 -23.95 8.74 -6.34
CA LEU A 69 -23.86 8.01 -5.08
C LEU A 69 -25.12 8.18 -4.21
N THR A 70 -25.62 9.42 -4.10
CA THR A 70 -26.81 9.76 -3.29
C THR A 70 -28.13 9.53 -4.02
N SER A 71 -28.15 9.49 -5.36
CA SER A 71 -29.36 9.25 -6.14
C SER A 71 -29.98 7.89 -5.77
N HIS A 72 -31.27 7.89 -5.41
CA HIS A 72 -32.03 6.66 -5.18
C HIS A 72 -32.44 5.97 -6.49
N GLU A 73 -32.35 6.68 -7.63
CA GLU A 73 -32.66 6.23 -8.99
C GLU A 73 -31.48 5.51 -9.67
N GLY A 74 -30.76 4.68 -8.93
CA GLY A 74 -29.71 3.84 -9.50
C GLY A 74 -30.32 2.68 -10.28
N VAL A 75 -30.12 2.70 -11.60
CA VAL A 75 -30.66 1.79 -12.63
C VAL A 75 -30.45 0.28 -12.36
N HIS A 76 -29.60 -0.12 -11.40
CA HIS A 76 -29.46 -1.53 -11.00
C HIS A 76 -29.23 -1.71 -9.48
N HIS A 77 -30.25 -2.24 -8.80
CA HIS A 77 -30.25 -2.87 -7.46
C HIS A 77 -29.92 -2.01 -6.21
N GLY A 78 -30.91 -1.86 -5.32
CA GLY A 78 -30.87 -1.06 -4.09
C GLY A 78 -30.09 -1.66 -2.91
N GLN A 79 -28.78 -1.93 -3.05
CA GLN A 79 -27.94 -2.23 -1.89
C GLN A 79 -27.54 -0.95 -1.13
N SER A 80 -27.54 -1.03 0.20
CA SER A 80 -27.01 0.05 1.05
C SER A 80 -25.54 0.32 0.74
N PHE A 81 -25.14 1.59 0.82
CA PHE A 81 -23.75 2.03 0.71
C PHE A 81 -22.82 1.22 1.61
N TRP A 82 -23.18 1.08 2.89
CA TRP A 82 -22.38 0.34 3.88
C TRP A 82 -22.24 -1.13 3.53
N LYS A 83 -23.30 -1.74 2.99
CA LYS A 83 -23.26 -3.14 2.53
C LYS A 83 -22.28 -3.30 1.37
N SER A 84 -22.30 -2.37 0.41
CA SER A 84 -21.39 -2.39 -0.74
C SER A 84 -19.94 -2.11 -0.32
N LEU A 85 -19.72 -1.14 0.57
CA LEU A 85 -18.40 -0.83 1.11
C LEU A 85 -17.81 -2.04 1.86
N ILE A 86 -18.53 -2.60 2.83
CA ILE A 86 -17.99 -3.69 3.64
C ILE A 86 -17.88 -4.98 2.83
N LEU A 87 -18.95 -5.39 2.14
CA LEU A 87 -18.95 -6.69 1.48
C LEU A 87 -18.21 -6.68 0.14
N ASP A 88 -18.39 -5.65 -0.69
CA ASP A 88 -17.84 -5.65 -2.06
C ASP A 88 -16.48 -4.96 -2.16
N VAL A 89 -16.18 -3.96 -1.32
CA VAL A 89 -14.86 -3.30 -1.30
C VAL A 89 -13.91 -3.97 -0.31
N CYS A 90 -14.26 -4.03 0.98
CA CYS A 90 -13.35 -4.54 2.01
C CYS A 90 -13.21 -6.07 1.96
N LEU A 91 -14.33 -6.79 1.91
CA LEU A 91 -14.33 -8.26 1.87
C LEU A 91 -14.31 -8.83 0.45
N GLN A 92 -14.37 -7.97 -0.58
CA GLN A 92 -14.24 -8.34 -1.99
C GLN A 92 -15.15 -9.51 -2.41
N ARG A 93 -16.40 -9.51 -1.94
CA ARG A 93 -17.41 -10.55 -2.15
C ARG A 93 -17.60 -10.94 -3.61
N ARG A 94 -17.50 -9.99 -4.55
CA ARG A 94 -17.58 -10.26 -5.99
C ARG A 94 -16.45 -11.18 -6.45
N THR A 95 -15.23 -10.90 -6.00
CA THR A 95 -14.05 -11.73 -6.27
C THR A 95 -14.22 -13.12 -5.64
N PHE A 96 -14.77 -13.19 -4.43
CA PHE A 96 -15.06 -14.46 -3.75
C PHE A 96 -16.02 -15.34 -4.56
N ARG A 97 -17.13 -14.75 -5.05
CA ARG A 97 -18.12 -15.45 -5.89
C ARG A 97 -17.53 -15.91 -7.22
N ALA A 98 -16.66 -15.10 -7.83
CA ALA A 98 -16.04 -15.44 -9.11
C ALA A 98 -14.96 -16.54 -8.98
N SER A 99 -14.10 -16.48 -7.97
CA SER A 99 -13.08 -17.50 -7.72
C SER A 99 -12.47 -17.35 -6.32
N LYS A 100 -12.74 -18.34 -5.45
CA LYS A 100 -12.20 -18.40 -4.08
C LYS A 100 -10.67 -18.30 -4.03
N GLY A 101 -9.96 -18.94 -4.96
CA GLY A 101 -8.49 -18.87 -5.03
C GLY A 101 -7.96 -17.49 -5.43
N ARG A 102 -8.67 -16.79 -6.34
CA ARG A 102 -8.34 -15.39 -6.67
C ARG A 102 -8.59 -14.48 -5.48
N TRP A 103 -9.69 -14.71 -4.78
CA TRP A 103 -10.07 -13.96 -3.59
C TRP A 103 -9.06 -14.12 -2.46
N LEU A 104 -8.66 -15.35 -2.12
CA LEU A 104 -7.70 -15.58 -1.04
C LEU A 104 -6.38 -14.85 -1.30
N MET A 105 -5.81 -15.04 -2.50
CA MET A 105 -4.61 -14.33 -2.94
C MET A 105 -4.77 -12.81 -2.81
N HIS A 106 -5.88 -12.25 -3.29
CA HIS A 106 -6.09 -10.81 -3.28
C HIS A 106 -6.38 -10.26 -1.87
N MET A 107 -7.05 -11.02 -1.00
CA MET A 107 -7.26 -10.64 0.40
C MET A 107 -5.95 -10.61 1.18
N LEU A 108 -5.05 -11.58 0.96
CA LEU A 108 -3.72 -11.58 1.56
C LEU A 108 -2.91 -10.35 1.12
N ILE A 109 -2.91 -10.03 -0.18
CA ILE A 109 -2.25 -8.82 -0.69
C ILE A 109 -2.91 -7.55 -0.12
N PHE A 110 -4.24 -7.47 -0.12
CA PHE A 110 -4.98 -6.31 0.32
C PHE A 110 -4.79 -6.04 1.81
N VAL A 111 -4.99 -7.05 2.67
CA VAL A 111 -4.82 -6.90 4.13
C VAL A 111 -3.37 -6.60 4.48
N GLY A 112 -2.42 -7.32 3.87
CA GLY A 112 -1.00 -7.09 4.11
C GLY A 112 -0.57 -5.69 3.69
N TRP A 113 -0.91 -5.26 2.48
CA TRP A 113 -0.55 -3.92 1.99
C TRP A 113 -1.27 -2.80 2.74
N MET A 114 -2.60 -2.88 2.91
CA MET A 114 -3.38 -1.83 3.59
C MET A 114 -3.01 -1.74 5.07
N GLY A 115 -2.74 -2.87 5.71
CA GLY A 115 -2.27 -2.92 7.09
C GLY A 115 -0.91 -2.25 7.23
N LEU A 116 0.09 -2.64 6.43
CA LEU A 116 1.42 -2.02 6.45
C LEU A 116 1.37 -0.52 6.14
N PHE A 117 0.55 -0.12 5.17
CA PHE A 117 0.30 1.28 4.85
C PHE A 117 -0.28 2.03 6.05
N ALA A 118 -1.28 1.46 6.73
CA ALA A 118 -1.90 2.06 7.90
C ALA A 118 -0.92 2.16 9.08
N LEU A 119 -0.12 1.13 9.36
CA LEU A 119 0.88 1.17 10.43
C LEU A 119 1.99 2.19 10.14
N SER A 120 2.43 2.29 8.89
CA SER A 120 3.40 3.31 8.46
C SER A 120 2.82 4.72 8.61
N GLY A 121 1.57 4.92 8.18
CA GLY A 121 0.86 6.20 8.37
C GLY A 121 0.62 6.55 9.83
N LEU A 122 0.35 5.55 10.67
CA LEU A 122 0.18 5.72 12.12
C LEU A 122 1.51 6.13 12.79
N MET A 123 2.63 5.48 12.43
CA MET A 123 3.95 5.89 12.92
C MET A 123 4.30 7.31 12.46
N PHE A 124 4.03 7.64 11.20
CA PHE A 124 4.22 8.99 10.70
C PHE A 124 3.37 10.02 11.46
N ALA A 125 2.09 9.73 11.70
CA ALA A 125 1.22 10.60 12.49
C ALA A 125 1.74 10.79 13.93
N ALA A 126 2.23 9.72 14.56
CA ALA A 126 2.87 9.77 15.87
C ALA A 126 4.15 10.64 15.87
N GLU A 127 4.99 10.54 14.83
CA GLU A 127 6.16 11.41 14.68
C GLU A 127 5.77 12.89 14.52
N ILE A 128 4.72 13.19 13.75
CA ILE A 128 4.18 14.55 13.61
C ILE A 128 3.66 15.08 14.95
N THR A 129 2.85 14.32 15.70
CA THR A 129 2.30 14.79 16.98
C THR A 129 3.38 15.04 18.02
N HIS A 130 4.42 14.21 18.04
CA HIS A 130 5.59 14.42 18.88
C HIS A 130 6.32 15.73 18.54
N MET A 131 6.50 16.02 17.25
CA MET A 131 7.09 17.30 16.79
C MET A 131 6.23 18.53 17.14
N LEU A 132 4.92 18.37 17.25
CA LEU A 132 3.99 19.43 17.66
C LEU A 132 3.97 19.66 19.18
N GLY A 133 4.83 18.98 19.94
CA GLY A 133 4.98 19.17 21.38
C GLY A 133 4.13 18.23 22.26
N VAL A 134 3.50 17.21 21.67
CA VAL A 134 2.81 16.18 22.46
C VAL A 134 3.83 15.12 22.88
N HIS A 135 4.21 15.13 24.15
CA HIS A 135 5.20 14.20 24.68
C HIS A 135 4.56 12.86 25.07
N PHE A 136 4.92 11.81 24.34
CA PHE A 136 4.67 10.41 24.66
C PHE A 136 5.91 9.59 24.29
N ASP A 137 6.00 8.36 24.80
CA ASP A 137 7.12 7.46 24.50
C ASP A 137 7.01 6.93 23.06
N ILE A 138 7.73 7.59 22.16
CA ILE A 138 7.74 7.26 20.73
C ILE A 138 8.51 5.97 20.43
N GLU A 139 9.46 5.59 21.29
CA GLU A 139 10.26 4.38 21.14
C GLU A 139 9.43 3.16 21.52
N ALA A 140 8.73 3.21 22.65
CA ALA A 140 7.78 2.16 23.04
C ALA A 140 6.64 2.01 22.00
N PHE A 141 6.14 3.12 21.45
CA PHE A 141 5.14 3.06 20.40
C PHE A 141 5.67 2.35 19.14
N ARG A 142 6.90 2.67 18.72
CA ARG A 142 7.56 2.02 17.59
C ARG A 142 7.79 0.54 17.81
N GLU A 143 8.19 0.16 19.02
CA GLU A 143 8.39 -1.24 19.40
C GLU A 143 7.08 -2.03 19.29
N MET A 144 5.98 -1.47 19.82
CA MET A 144 4.63 -2.05 19.70
C MET A 144 4.22 -2.30 18.24
N LEU A 145 4.65 -1.43 17.31
CA LEU A 145 4.35 -1.60 15.88
C LEU A 145 5.20 -2.65 15.17
N GLN A 146 6.32 -3.14 15.73
CA GLN A 146 7.18 -4.11 15.02
C GLN A 146 6.46 -5.44 14.77
N PHE A 147 5.84 -6.01 15.80
CA PHE A 147 5.12 -7.29 15.70
C PHE A 147 4.00 -7.29 14.64
N PRO A 148 3.05 -6.33 14.64
CA PRO A 148 2.01 -6.30 13.60
C PRO A 148 2.59 -6.01 12.20
N ASN A 149 3.66 -5.20 12.09
CA ASN A 149 4.35 -5.02 10.80
C ASN A 149 4.92 -6.34 10.26
N GLN A 150 5.52 -7.16 11.13
CA GLN A 150 6.08 -8.46 10.75
C GLN A 150 5.00 -9.42 10.23
N ILE A 151 3.90 -9.58 10.97
CA ILE A 151 2.79 -10.46 10.57
C ILE A 151 2.17 -9.99 9.25
N LEU A 152 1.89 -8.70 9.10
CA LEU A 152 1.31 -8.16 7.88
C LEU A 152 2.27 -8.26 6.68
N GLY A 153 3.58 -8.13 6.93
CA GLY A 153 4.63 -8.41 5.95
C GLY A 153 4.55 -9.84 5.42
N TYR A 154 4.39 -10.83 6.30
CA TYR A 154 4.27 -12.23 5.88
C TYR A 154 2.96 -12.52 5.17
N ILE A 155 1.85 -11.95 5.63
CA ILE A 155 0.55 -12.03 4.95
C ILE A 155 0.67 -11.50 3.52
N LEU A 156 1.31 -10.33 3.35
CA LEU A 156 1.57 -9.73 2.04
C LEU A 156 2.46 -10.63 1.17
N LEU A 157 3.57 -11.12 1.73
CA LEU A 157 4.51 -12.00 1.02
C LEU A 157 3.83 -13.27 0.51
N ILE A 158 3.07 -13.95 1.35
CA ILE A 158 2.33 -15.17 0.97
C ILE A 158 1.33 -14.84 -0.15
N GLY A 159 0.58 -13.74 -0.04
CA GLY A 159 -0.33 -13.30 -1.10
C GLY A 159 0.38 -13.07 -2.44
N VAL A 160 1.55 -12.43 -2.41
CA VAL A 160 2.39 -12.18 -3.58
C VAL A 160 2.99 -13.47 -4.16
N LEU A 161 3.46 -14.39 -3.33
CA LEU A 161 3.97 -15.69 -3.77
C LEU A 161 2.87 -16.52 -4.45
N ILE A 162 1.65 -16.52 -3.91
CA ILE A 162 0.49 -17.13 -4.58
C ILE A 162 0.21 -16.44 -5.91
N ALA A 163 0.30 -15.11 -5.98
CA ALA A 163 0.14 -14.34 -7.22
C ALA A 163 1.20 -14.69 -8.28
N VAL A 164 2.45 -14.89 -7.88
CA VAL A 164 3.54 -15.34 -8.77
C VAL A 164 3.25 -16.78 -9.23
N GLY A 165 3.01 -17.70 -8.30
CA GLY A 165 2.73 -19.10 -8.61
C GLY A 165 1.56 -19.26 -9.58
N ARG A 166 0.47 -18.51 -9.39
CA ARG A 166 -0.68 -18.51 -10.31
C ARG A 166 -0.32 -18.02 -11.71
N ARG A 167 0.60 -17.08 -11.87
CA ARG A 167 1.04 -16.57 -13.18
C ARG A 167 2.03 -17.49 -13.86
N VAL A 168 2.86 -18.21 -13.11
CA VAL A 168 3.85 -19.14 -13.66
C VAL A 168 3.21 -20.47 -14.04
N PHE A 169 2.40 -21.05 -13.15
CA PHE A 169 1.92 -22.43 -13.26
C PHE A 169 0.54 -22.58 -13.91
N ILE A 170 -0.30 -21.54 -13.99
CA ILE A 170 -1.63 -21.63 -14.61
C ILE A 170 -1.58 -21.01 -16.02
N PRO A 171 -1.64 -21.82 -17.10
CA PRO A 171 -1.47 -21.32 -18.47
C PRO A 171 -2.45 -20.20 -18.84
N LYS A 172 -3.71 -20.34 -18.43
CA LYS A 172 -4.77 -19.34 -18.67
C LYS A 172 -4.46 -17.98 -18.03
N VAL A 173 -3.79 -17.95 -16.88
CA VAL A 173 -3.38 -16.70 -16.22
C VAL A 173 -2.13 -16.14 -16.88
N ARG A 174 -1.17 -17.02 -17.21
CA ARG A 174 0.08 -16.64 -17.88
C ARG A 174 -0.17 -15.95 -19.22
N GLN A 175 -1.03 -16.53 -20.05
CA GLN A 175 -1.39 -16.00 -21.37
C GLN A 175 -2.10 -14.63 -21.29
N ASN A 176 -2.76 -14.34 -20.18
CA ASN A 176 -3.45 -13.08 -19.94
C ASN A 176 -2.60 -12.08 -19.14
N THR A 177 -1.36 -12.43 -18.78
CA THR A 177 -0.45 -11.54 -18.04
C THR A 177 0.26 -10.64 -19.02
N ASN A 178 0.21 -9.32 -18.79
CA ASN A 178 0.95 -8.37 -19.60
C ASN A 178 2.23 -7.85 -18.89
N SER A 179 3.07 -7.11 -19.63
CA SER A 179 4.32 -6.56 -19.10
C SER A 179 4.09 -5.65 -17.89
N TYR A 180 3.06 -4.80 -17.93
CA TYR A 180 2.71 -3.92 -16.80
C TYR A 180 2.33 -4.70 -15.54
N ASP A 181 1.63 -5.83 -15.65
CA ASP A 181 1.32 -6.70 -14.50
C ASP A 181 2.58 -7.31 -13.90
N SER A 182 3.54 -7.65 -14.75
CA SER A 182 4.82 -8.23 -14.34
C SER A 182 5.69 -7.19 -13.62
N VAL A 183 5.79 -5.98 -14.17
CA VAL A 183 6.51 -4.86 -13.54
C VAL A 183 5.96 -4.58 -12.14
N LEU A 184 4.64 -4.52 -11.98
CA LEU A 184 4.04 -4.27 -10.66
C LEU A 184 4.33 -5.38 -9.66
N LEU A 185 4.27 -6.63 -10.12
CA LEU A 185 4.55 -7.75 -9.24
C LEU A 185 6.02 -7.77 -8.79
N ILE A 186 6.95 -7.48 -9.72
CA ILE A 186 8.39 -7.39 -9.42
C ILE A 186 8.67 -6.24 -8.46
N THR A 187 8.12 -5.05 -8.71
CA THR A 187 8.36 -3.89 -7.85
C THR A 187 7.76 -4.09 -6.46
N LEU A 188 6.60 -4.76 -6.35
CA LEU A 188 6.04 -5.14 -5.06
C LEU A 188 6.94 -6.13 -4.31
N ILE A 189 7.49 -7.15 -4.98
CA ILE A 189 8.44 -8.10 -4.38
C ILE A 189 9.68 -7.36 -3.85
N ILE A 190 10.24 -6.41 -4.61
CA ILE A 190 11.40 -5.62 -4.18
C ILE A 190 11.10 -4.84 -2.90
N VAL A 191 9.93 -4.19 -2.81
CA VAL A 191 9.51 -3.46 -1.61
C VAL A 191 9.34 -4.40 -0.42
N ILE A 192 8.72 -5.56 -0.62
CA ILE A 192 8.50 -6.55 0.46
C ILE A 192 9.83 -7.10 0.97
N VAL A 193 10.69 -7.58 0.07
CA VAL A 193 12.00 -8.16 0.42
C VAL A 193 12.88 -7.13 1.11
N SER A 194 12.98 -5.91 0.57
CA SER A 194 13.73 -4.83 1.23
C SER A 194 13.19 -4.52 2.63
N GLY A 195 11.87 -4.64 2.85
CA GLY A 195 11.24 -4.42 4.16
C GLY A 195 11.65 -5.46 5.18
N PHE A 196 11.62 -6.74 4.80
CA PHE A 196 12.10 -7.81 5.67
C PHE A 196 13.60 -7.72 5.96
N VAL A 197 14.42 -7.39 4.97
CA VAL A 197 15.86 -7.19 5.13
C VAL A 197 16.13 -6.01 6.10
N ALA A 198 15.40 -4.91 5.97
CA ALA A 198 15.49 -3.78 6.90
C ALA A 198 15.03 -4.14 8.32
N HIS A 199 13.97 -4.94 8.46
CA HIS A 199 13.46 -5.38 9.74
C HIS A 199 14.44 -6.33 10.46
N ALA A 200 15.01 -7.30 9.73
CA ALA A 200 16.02 -8.21 10.27
C ALA A 200 17.27 -7.46 10.76
N GLY A 201 17.73 -6.44 10.02
CA GLY A 201 18.84 -5.59 10.43
C GLY A 201 18.61 -4.86 11.76
N ARG A 202 17.37 -4.44 12.04
CA ARG A 202 17.03 -3.76 13.30
C ARG A 202 17.17 -4.69 14.51
N TYR A 203 16.75 -5.95 14.38
CA TYR A 203 16.90 -6.94 15.45
C TYR A 203 18.35 -7.24 15.79
N ILE A 204 19.22 -7.26 14.77
CA ILE A 204 20.66 -7.46 14.97
C ILE A 204 21.26 -6.34 15.82
N VAL A 205 20.97 -5.08 15.49
CA VAL A 205 21.53 -3.93 16.21
C VAL A 205 20.91 -3.73 17.58
N ALA A 206 19.66 -4.16 17.77
CA ALA A 206 19.03 -4.20 19.09
C ALA A 206 19.63 -5.27 20.02
N GLY A 207 20.58 -6.09 19.54
CA GLY A 207 21.26 -7.09 20.36
C GLY A 207 20.33 -8.22 20.82
N VAL A 208 19.24 -8.47 20.07
CA VAL A 208 18.32 -9.57 20.37
C VAL A 208 19.08 -10.88 20.22
N THR A 209 19.42 -11.48 21.36
CA THR A 209 20.32 -12.63 21.50
C THR A 209 19.61 -13.86 22.05
N ASP A 210 18.45 -13.69 22.68
CA ASP A 210 17.59 -14.78 23.12
C ASP A 210 16.74 -15.28 21.95
N PHE A 211 17.24 -16.31 21.28
CA PHE A 211 16.52 -17.05 20.25
C PHE A 211 16.00 -18.36 20.84
N SER A 212 14.97 -18.30 21.66
CA SER A 212 14.42 -19.48 22.33
C SER A 212 13.13 -19.98 21.68
N GLY A 213 13.23 -20.82 20.64
CA GLY A 213 12.13 -21.67 20.13
C GLY A 213 10.94 -20.95 19.48
N LEU A 214 10.60 -21.29 18.23
CA LEU A 214 9.44 -20.73 17.47
C LEU A 214 9.36 -19.18 17.36
N ASP A 215 10.27 -18.43 17.98
CA ASP A 215 10.37 -16.98 17.87
C ASP A 215 10.58 -16.59 16.41
N MET A 216 9.58 -15.92 15.82
CA MET A 216 9.64 -15.46 14.42
C MET A 216 10.91 -14.64 14.15
N ILE A 217 11.43 -13.93 15.15
CA ILE A 217 12.65 -13.13 15.07
C ILE A 217 13.86 -13.96 14.64
N PHE A 218 14.03 -15.18 15.15
CA PHE A 218 15.17 -16.04 14.80
C PHE A 218 15.13 -16.52 13.34
N TYR A 219 13.94 -16.92 12.89
CA TYR A 219 13.75 -17.37 11.51
C TYR A 219 13.87 -16.19 10.54
N ASP A 220 13.33 -15.02 10.88
CA ASP A 220 13.48 -13.80 10.11
C ASP A 220 14.96 -13.43 9.94
N TYR A 221 15.72 -13.45 11.04
CA TYR A 221 17.15 -13.23 11.00
C TYR A 221 17.82 -14.17 9.99
N LYS A 222 17.64 -15.49 10.13
CA LYS A 222 18.31 -16.46 9.27
C LYS A 222 17.91 -16.33 7.80
N ILE A 223 16.63 -16.13 7.53
CA ILE A 223 16.10 -16.07 6.16
C ILE A 223 16.56 -14.79 5.46
N TRP A 224 16.45 -13.63 6.12
CA TRP A 224 16.61 -12.33 5.47
C TRP A 224 18.04 -11.77 5.54
N THR A 225 18.86 -12.27 6.46
CA THR A 225 20.29 -11.91 6.53
C THR A 225 21.21 -12.99 5.97
N LEU A 226 20.67 -14.16 5.63
CA LEU A 226 21.43 -15.35 5.23
C LEU A 226 22.48 -15.77 6.27
N GLY A 227 22.30 -15.36 7.54
CA GLY A 227 23.24 -15.61 8.64
C GLY A 227 24.43 -14.63 8.70
N GLY A 228 24.48 -13.61 7.85
CA GLY A 228 25.55 -12.61 7.85
C GLY A 228 25.24 -11.45 8.80
N VAL A 229 25.95 -11.35 9.92
CA VAL A 229 25.69 -10.30 10.93
C VAL A 229 26.51 -9.02 10.67
N GLN A 230 27.76 -9.17 10.23
CA GLN A 230 28.71 -8.05 10.12
C GLN A 230 28.25 -6.97 9.15
N PHE A 231 27.73 -7.37 7.99
CA PHE A 231 27.22 -6.44 6.98
C PHE A 231 26.08 -5.57 7.53
N PHE A 232 25.16 -6.15 8.29
CA PHE A 232 24.01 -5.43 8.85
C PHE A 232 24.43 -4.51 9.99
N ASN A 233 25.37 -4.90 10.85
CA ASN A 233 25.91 -4.00 11.87
C ASN A 233 26.51 -2.71 11.27
N THR A 234 27.10 -2.81 10.08
CA THR A 234 27.67 -1.64 9.39
C THR A 234 26.61 -0.82 8.62
N TYR A 235 25.68 -1.47 7.92
CA TYR A 235 24.82 -0.82 6.93
C TYR A 235 23.31 -0.77 7.27
N VAL A 236 22.92 -1.10 8.51
CA VAL A 236 21.50 -1.17 8.90
C VAL A 236 20.74 0.14 8.66
N LYS A 237 21.39 1.30 8.81
CA LYS A 237 20.77 2.62 8.60
C LYS A 237 20.46 2.83 7.12
N GLU A 238 21.42 2.52 6.27
CA GLU A 238 21.35 2.64 4.82
C GLU A 238 20.31 1.68 4.25
N ILE A 239 20.25 0.44 4.77
CA ILE A 239 19.26 -0.56 4.39
C ILE A 239 17.85 -0.08 4.76
N ALA A 240 17.66 0.40 6.00
CA ALA A 240 16.37 0.92 6.45
C ALA A 240 15.93 2.13 5.63
N LEU A 241 16.84 3.08 5.38
CA LEU A 241 16.58 4.25 4.52
C LEU A 241 16.23 3.83 3.10
N THR A 242 16.97 2.88 2.53
CA THR A 242 16.72 2.35 1.18
C THR A 242 15.33 1.75 1.08
N HIS A 243 14.93 0.92 2.06
CA HIS A 243 13.57 0.38 2.10
C HIS A 243 12.51 1.49 2.18
N SER A 244 12.68 2.49 3.05
CA SER A 244 11.74 3.61 3.17
C SER A 244 11.60 4.38 1.85
N VAL A 245 12.71 4.66 1.17
CA VAL A 245 12.70 5.31 -0.16
C VAL A 245 11.94 4.44 -1.17
N LEU A 246 12.25 3.13 -1.24
CA LEU A 246 11.56 2.21 -2.14
C LEU A 246 10.05 2.15 -1.84
N ALA A 247 9.67 2.02 -0.57
CA ALA A 247 8.27 1.98 -0.15
C ALA A 247 7.52 3.28 -0.49
N LEU A 248 8.14 4.44 -0.27
CA LEU A 248 7.55 5.74 -0.60
C LEU A 248 7.41 5.97 -2.11
N PHE A 249 8.41 5.63 -2.91
CA PHE A 249 8.32 5.89 -4.36
C PHE A 249 7.53 4.82 -5.09
N ILE A 250 7.81 3.53 -4.85
CA ILE A 250 7.16 2.42 -5.55
C ILE A 250 5.80 2.10 -4.94
N GLY A 251 5.73 2.03 -3.62
CA GLY A 251 4.52 1.65 -2.90
C GLY A 251 3.50 2.77 -2.82
N PHE A 252 3.92 4.04 -2.84
CA PHE A 252 3.02 5.17 -2.59
C PHE A 252 2.97 6.18 -3.75
N ALA A 253 4.07 6.83 -4.12
CA ALA A 253 4.08 7.87 -5.16
C ALA A 253 3.74 7.34 -6.57
N PHE A 254 4.05 6.07 -6.84
CA PHE A 254 3.81 5.42 -8.14
C PHE A 254 2.36 4.94 -8.34
N ILE A 255 1.50 5.04 -7.32
CA ILE A 255 0.10 4.58 -7.39
C ILE A 255 -0.67 5.12 -8.62
N PRO A 256 -0.74 6.45 -8.86
CA PRO A 256 -1.54 7.00 -9.96
C PRO A 256 -0.93 6.75 -11.35
N TYR A 257 0.37 6.45 -11.43
CA TYR A 257 1.06 6.25 -12.70
C TYR A 257 1.09 4.79 -13.14
N SER A 258 0.44 3.89 -12.39
CA SER A 258 0.51 2.45 -12.60
C SER A 258 -0.84 1.80 -12.48
N LYS A 259 -0.91 0.47 -12.70
CA LYS A 259 -2.17 -0.24 -12.46
C LYS A 259 -2.56 -0.25 -10.99
N TYR A 260 -1.70 0.14 -10.02
CA TYR A 260 -2.11 0.27 -8.61
C TYR A 260 -3.28 1.23 -8.39
N ILE A 261 -3.52 2.17 -9.31
CA ILE A 261 -4.70 3.03 -9.30
C ILE A 261 -6.03 2.25 -9.17
N HIS A 262 -6.06 0.95 -9.55
CA HIS A 262 -7.20 0.06 -9.33
C HIS A 262 -7.64 -0.03 -7.87
N MET A 263 -6.74 0.18 -6.90
CA MET A 263 -7.05 0.20 -5.49
C MET A 263 -7.97 1.37 -5.11
N ILE A 264 -8.00 2.43 -5.93
CA ILE A 264 -8.85 3.61 -5.77
C ILE A 264 -10.05 3.53 -6.72
N THR A 265 -9.82 3.24 -7.99
CA THR A 265 -10.89 3.26 -9.02
C THR A 265 -11.91 2.15 -8.85
N THR A 266 -11.49 0.95 -8.42
CA THR A 266 -12.41 -0.18 -8.25
C THR A 266 -13.41 0.09 -7.12
N PRO A 267 -13.00 0.52 -5.91
CA PRO A 267 -13.95 0.93 -4.87
C PRO A 267 -14.89 2.04 -5.32
N LEU A 268 -14.38 3.12 -5.92
CA LEU A 268 -15.21 4.24 -6.39
C LEU A 268 -16.29 3.75 -7.37
N THR A 269 -15.91 2.92 -8.32
CA THR A 269 -16.84 2.36 -9.32
C THR A 269 -17.87 1.42 -8.69
N ILE A 270 -17.47 0.58 -7.73
CA ILE A 270 -18.40 -0.34 -7.03
C ILE A 270 -19.43 0.45 -6.22
N LEU A 271 -18.99 1.49 -5.49
CA LEU A 271 -19.84 2.28 -4.62
C LEU A 271 -20.87 3.10 -5.40
N VAL A 272 -20.46 3.72 -6.52
CA VAL A 272 -21.37 4.51 -7.35
C VAL A 272 -22.43 3.66 -8.07
N ASN A 273 -22.09 2.41 -8.37
CA ASN A 273 -22.99 1.46 -9.05
C ASN A 273 -23.80 0.58 -8.09
N LYS A 274 -23.69 0.77 -6.76
CA LYS A 274 -24.49 0.11 -5.70
C LYS A 274 -24.64 -1.42 -5.81
N GLY A 275 -23.67 -2.12 -6.37
CA GLY A 275 -23.80 -3.59 -6.52
C GLY A 275 -24.15 -4.07 -7.93
N GLY A 276 -24.42 -3.18 -8.89
CA GLY A 276 -24.61 -3.58 -10.30
C GLY A 276 -23.39 -4.36 -10.80
N GLU A 277 -23.61 -5.63 -11.12
CA GLU A 277 -22.69 -6.42 -11.93
C GLU A 277 -23.05 -6.11 -13.39
N LYS A 278 -22.07 -5.67 -14.19
CA LYS A 278 -22.15 -5.80 -15.64
C LYS A 278 -21.84 -7.24 -16.00
#